data_AF-A0A382X4Y7-F1
#
_entry.id   AF-A0A382X4Y7-F1
#
_cell.length_a   1.000
_cell.length_b   1.000
_cell.length_c   1.000
_cell.angle_alpha   90.00
_cell.angle_beta   90.00
_cell.angle_gamma   90.00
#
_symmetry.space_group_name_H-M   'P 1'
#
loop_
_entity.id
_entity.type
_entity.pdbx_description
1 polymer ?
#
loop_
_entity_poly.entity_id
_entity_poly.type
_entity_poly.pdbx_seq_one_letter_code
_entity_poly.pdbx_strand_id
1 'polypeptide(L)' 'MNRPNILWISLEDTSPRFGCYGDEVARTPNIDRLAATGCIYPRAFSVAGVCAPSRSAIITGMYPTSIGTHQ' A
#
# COMPACT_ATOMS: atom_id res chain seq x y z
N MET A 1 -14.23 4.72 26.39
CA MET A 1 -13.11 5.00 25.46
C MET A 1 -13.30 4.13 24.23
N ASN A 2 -13.52 4.74 23.06
CA ASN A 2 -13.73 4.02 21.80
C ASN A 2 -12.37 3.70 21.17
N ARG A 3 -11.91 2.45 21.26
CA ARG A 3 -10.74 1.98 20.52
C ARG A 3 -11.14 1.83 19.05
N PRO A 4 -10.50 2.52 18.09
CA PRO A 4 -10.85 2.37 16.68
C PRO A 4 -10.50 0.97 16.19
N ASN A 5 -11.28 0.48 15.24
CA ASN A 5 -10.89 -0.68 14.45
C ASN A 5 -9.87 -0.24 13.39
N ILE A 6 -8.89 -1.10 13.09
CA ILE A 6 -7.91 -0.86 12.04
C ILE A 6 -8.15 -1.89 10.93
N LEU A 7 -8.46 -1.41 9.73
CA LEU A 7 -8.57 -2.23 8.52
C LEU A 7 -7.36 -1.95 7.63
N TRP A 8 -6.50 -2.95 7.44
CA TRP A 8 -5.34 -2.88 6.54
C TRP A 8 -5.68 -3.59 5.23
N ILE A 9 -5.71 -2.86 4.11
CA ILE A 9 -5.97 -3.41 2.77
C ILE A 9 -4.65 -3.39 2.00
N SER A 10 -4.15 -4.58 1.63
CA SER A 10 -2.97 -4.73 0.78
C SER A 10 -3.41 -5.11 -0.63
N LEU A 11 -2.78 -4.51 -1.64
CA LEU A 11 -2.93 -4.89 -3.03
C LEU A 11 -1.59 -5.48 -3.49
N GLU A 12 -1.62 -6.67 -4.10
CA GLU A 12 -0.43 -7.33 -4.64
C GLU A 12 -0.22 -6.89 -6.11
N ASP A 13 1.03 -6.81 -6.54
CA ASP A 13 1.45 -6.52 -7.93
C ASP A 13 0.78 -5.30 -8.57
N THR A 14 0.56 -4.25 -7.78
CA THR A 14 -0.21 -3.07 -8.20
C THR A 14 0.66 -1.82 -8.33
N SER A 15 0.55 -1.16 -9.48
CA SER A 15 1.07 0.20 -9.73
C SER A 15 0.00 1.25 -9.39
N PRO A 16 0.34 2.54 -9.22
CA PRO A 16 -0.63 3.62 -8.94
C PRO A 16 -1.50 3.99 -10.17
N ARG A 17 -2.13 2.99 -10.79
CA ARG A 17 -3.03 3.10 -11.94
C ARG A 17 -4.47 3.22 -11.44
N PHE A 18 -4.76 4.34 -10.77
CA PHE A 18 -6.06 4.65 -10.18
C PHE A 18 -6.51 6.06 -10.59
N GLY A 19 -7.83 6.28 -10.62
CA GLY A 19 -8.39 7.60 -10.92
C GLY A 19 -7.89 8.68 -9.95
N CYS A 20 -7.81 8.37 -8.65
CA CYS A 20 -7.25 9.27 -7.64
C CYS A 20 -5.74 9.57 -7.77
N TYR A 21 -5.02 8.82 -8.62
CA TYR A 21 -3.63 9.07 -9.00
C TYR A 21 -3.50 9.71 -10.39
N GLY A 22 -4.62 10.09 -11.03
CA GLY A 22 -4.64 10.76 -12.33
C GLY A 22 -4.73 9.84 -13.54
N ASP A 23 -5.05 8.55 -13.36
CA ASP A 23 -5.27 7.64 -14.48
C ASP A 23 -6.68 7.84 -15.06
N GLU A 24 -6.77 8.38 -16.28
CA GLU A 24 -8.03 8.71 -16.97
C GLU A 24 -8.81 7.46 -17.46
N VAL A 25 -8.16 6.30 -17.55
CA VAL A 25 -8.76 5.05 -18.04
C VAL A 25 -9.21 4.15 -16.89
N ALA A 26 -8.55 4.25 -15.73
CA ALA A 26 -8.86 3.44 -14.56
C ALA A 26 -10.28 3.70 -14.04
N ARG A 27 -11.07 2.62 -13.89
CA ARG A 27 -12.40 2.67 -13.28
C ARG A 27 -12.33 2.14 -11.85
N THR A 28 -11.98 3.00 -10.89
CA THR A 28 -11.65 2.60 -9.51
C THR A 28 -12.51 3.31 -8.45
N PRO A 29 -13.85 3.38 -8.61
CA PRO A 29 -14.70 4.30 -7.84
C PRO A 29 -14.67 4.09 -6.32
N ASN A 30 -14.43 2.86 -5.85
CA ASN A 30 -14.32 2.58 -4.41
C ASN A 30 -13.00 3.07 -3.81
N ILE A 31 -11.90 2.96 -4.55
CA ILE A 31 -10.58 3.45 -4.14
C ILE A 31 -10.56 4.97 -4.23
N ASP A 32 -11.13 5.53 -5.29
CA ASP A 32 -11.22 6.98 -5.48
C ASP A 32 -12.06 7.63 -4.36
N ARG A 33 -13.18 6.99 -3.98
CA ARG A 33 -13.99 7.44 -2.83
C ARG A 33 -13.24 7.34 -1.50
N LEU A 34 -12.48 6.27 -1.27
CA LEU A 34 -11.66 6.13 -0.07
C LEU A 34 -10.61 7.24 0.00
N ALA A 35 -9.95 7.53 -1.11
CA ALA A 35 -8.95 8.57 -1.24
C ALA A 35 -9.53 9.98 -0.99
N ALA A 36 -10.74 10.26 -1.49
CA ALA A 36 -11.42 11.54 -1.30
C ALA A 36 -11.76 11.86 0.17
N THR A 37 -11.93 10.84 1.02
CA THR A 37 -12.18 10.99 2.46
C THR A 37 -10.95 10.75 3.33
N GLY A 38 -9.79 10.55 2.71
CA GLY A 38 -8.56 10.14 3.36
C GLY A 38 -7.38 11.03 3.02
N CYS A 39 -6.18 10.44 3.09
CA CYS A 39 -4.94 11.09 2.70
C CYS A 39 -4.24 10.23 1.64
N ILE A 40 -3.75 10.87 0.58
CA ILE A 40 -2.99 10.22 -0.49
C ILE A 40 -1.51 10.54 -0.30
N TYR A 41 -0.67 9.51 -0.39
CA TYR A 41 0.78 9.66 -0.44
C TYR A 41 1.25 9.47 -1.90
N PRO A 42 1.58 10.55 -2.64
CA PRO A 42 1.96 10.46 -4.05
C PRO A 42 3.36 9.88 -4.27
N ARG A 43 4.15 9.74 -3.20
CA ARG A 43 5.53 9.24 -3.20
C ARG A 43 5.72 8.16 -2.15
N ALA A 44 4.97 7.08 -2.27
CA ALA A 44 5.11 5.87 -1.45
C ALA A 44 5.81 4.78 -2.27
N PHE A 45 6.87 4.18 -1.71
CA PHE A 45 7.71 3.20 -2.40
C PHE A 45 7.80 1.92 -1.57
N SER A 46 7.75 0.77 -2.25
CA SER A 46 8.11 -0.50 -1.63
C SER A 46 9.62 -0.56 -1.40
N VAL A 47 10.03 -1.18 -0.29
CA VAL A 47 11.45 -1.43 0.01
C VAL A 47 12.02 -2.63 -0.77
N ALA A 48 11.16 -3.40 -1.43
CA ALA A 48 11.56 -4.52 -2.28
C ALA A 48 10.58 -4.73 -3.45
N GLY A 49 11.08 -5.12 -4.62
CA GLY A 49 10.26 -5.45 -5.79
C GLY A 49 9.69 -6.87 -5.80
N VAL A 50 9.74 -7.59 -4.66
CA VAL A 50 9.31 -8.99 -4.53
C VAL A 50 8.33 -9.10 -3.38
N CYS A 51 7.28 -9.92 -3.55
CA CYS A 51 6.13 -9.94 -2.65
C CYS A 51 6.50 -10.34 -1.22
N ALA A 52 7.27 -11.42 -1.02
CA ALA A 52 7.61 -11.90 0.33
C ALA A 52 8.49 -10.90 1.13
N PRO A 53 9.59 -10.34 0.57
CA PRO A 53 10.35 -9.28 1.24
C PRO A 53 9.54 -8.00 1.47
N SER A 54 8.68 -7.59 0.53
CA SER A 54 7.82 -6.40 0.70
C SER A 54 6.85 -6.58 1.88
N ARG A 55 6.16 -7.72 1.95
CA ARG A 55 5.21 -8.02 3.03
C ARG A 55 5.88 -8.16 4.38
N SER A 56 7.04 -8.81 4.46
CA SER A 56 7.76 -8.93 5.73
C SER A 56 8.14 -7.56 6.27
N ALA A 57 8.54 -6.62 5.41
CA ALA A 57 8.83 -5.26 5.82
C ALA A 57 7.62 -4.53 6.38
N ILE A 58 6.46 -4.64 5.72
CA ILE A 58 5.20 -4.03 6.17
C ILE A 58 4.75 -4.61 7.52
N ILE A 59 4.79 -5.93 7.68
CA ILE A 59 4.30 -6.63 8.87
C ILE A 59 5.19 -6.36 10.09
N THR A 60 6.51 -6.31 9.88
CA THR A 60 7.48 -6.19 10.98
C THR A 60 7.96 -4.77 11.24
N GLY A 61 7.77 -3.85 10.29
CA GLY A 61 8.34 -2.51 10.35
C GLY A 61 9.87 -2.47 10.15
N MET A 62 10.46 -3.54 9.60
CA MET A 62 11.91 -3.69 9.44
C MET A 62 12.30 -3.78 7.96
N TYR A 63 13.52 -3.34 7.61
CA TYR A 63 14.06 -3.65 6.29
C TYR A 63 14.28 -5.16 6.13
N PRO A 64 13.97 -5.77 4.96
CA PRO A 64 14.13 -7.22 4.75
C PRO A 64 15.57 -7.71 4.96
N THR A 65 16.56 -6.85 4.70
CA THR A 65 17.98 -7.12 4.93
C THR A 65 18.32 -7.21 6.42
N SER A 66 17.61 -6.48 7.28
CA SER A 66 17.82 -6.50 8.73
C SER A 66 17.30 -7.78 9.41
N ILE A 67 16.34 -8.47 8.78
CA ILE A 67 15.68 -9.66 9.34
C ILE A 67 15.88 -10.93 8.49
N GLY A 68 16.74 -10.88 7.48
CA GLY A 68 17.08 -12.05 6.65
C GLY A 68 16.00 -12.50 5.65
N THR A 69 14.92 -11.73 5.48
CA THR A 69 13.79 -12.11 4.60
C THR A 69 13.92 -11.57 3.18
N HIS A 70 15.15 -11.31 2.72
CA HIS A 70 15.44 -10.79 1.38
C HIS A 70 15.89 -11.86 0.39
N GLN A 71 16.13 -13.08 0.89
CA GLN A 71 16.54 -14.24 0.11
C GLN A 71 15.34 -14.97 -0.47
#